data_AF-A0AAD6KJM9-F1
#
_entry.id   AF-A0AAD6KJM9-F1
#
_cell.length_a   1.000
_cell.length_b   1.000
_cell.length_c   1.000
_cell.angle_alpha   90.00
_cell.angle_beta   90.00
_cell.angle_gamma   90.00
#
_symmetry.space_group_name_H-M   'P 1'
#
loop_
_entity.id
_entity.type
_entity.pdbx_description
1 polymer ?
#
loop_
_entity_poly.entity_id
_entity_poly.type
_entity_poly.pdbx_seq_one_letter_code
_entity_poly.pdbx_strand_id
1 'polypeptide(L)'
;MTKDDSKRFENSLLKNQDTKLGGHLSEASSEEDFTGKPGQSMVLRVPAPEMNQNLILLQRLLLGLCWGHMKITNKKLKYAEDVSSAVIFEKELLNSPANVLTPAVLAEEATKIASTYNDVFSSTILNAKQCKELKMGSYLGVAAASENPPHFIHLCYKPPSGPNKAMLSSVFTEA
;
A
#
# COMPACT_ATOMS: atom_id res chain seq x y z
N MET A 1 4.69 29.41 -0.24
CA MET A 1 6.12 29.49 -0.61
C MET A 1 6.53 30.94 -0.56
N THR A 2 7.51 31.33 0.27
CA THR A 2 7.96 32.73 0.36
C THR A 2 9.19 32.93 -0.51
N LYS A 3 9.18 34.02 -1.28
CA LYS A 3 10.31 34.52 -2.08
C LYS A 3 10.74 35.85 -1.48
N ASP A 4 12.04 36.12 -1.46
CA ASP A 4 12.56 37.43 -1.06
C ASP A 4 12.24 38.49 -2.13
N ASP A 5 12.50 39.76 -1.82
CA ASP A 5 12.29 40.90 -2.72
C ASP A 5 13.09 40.79 -4.04
N SER A 6 14.03 39.84 -4.13
CA SER A 6 14.82 39.52 -5.33
C SER A 6 14.24 38.36 -6.15
N LYS A 7 12.98 37.96 -5.89
CA LYS A 7 12.28 36.80 -6.49
C LYS A 7 12.97 35.44 -6.22
N ARG A 8 13.91 35.36 -5.29
CA ARG A 8 14.59 34.11 -4.94
C ARG A 8 13.85 33.39 -3.81
N PHE A 9 13.82 32.06 -3.84
CA PHE A 9 13.17 31.28 -2.77
C PHE A 9 13.80 31.57 -1.41
N GLU A 10 13.05 31.71 -0.32
CA GLU A 10 13.64 31.85 1.02
C GLU A 10 14.12 30.51 1.60
N ASN A 11 13.45 29.42 1.22
CA ASN A 11 13.73 28.07 1.68
C ASN A 11 15.13 27.60 1.24
N SER A 12 15.95 27.16 2.21
CA SER A 12 17.35 26.76 1.97
C SER A 12 17.51 25.58 1.00
N LEU A 13 16.56 24.64 0.95
CA LEU A 13 16.58 23.54 -0.01
C LEU A 13 16.29 24.05 -1.43
N LEU A 14 15.28 24.90 -1.58
CA LEU A 14 14.92 25.48 -2.87
C LEU A 14 15.99 26.44 -3.39
N LYS A 15 16.64 27.23 -2.52
CA LYS A 15 17.83 28.03 -2.88
C LYS A 15 18.95 27.15 -3.43
N ASN A 16 19.25 26.05 -2.74
CA ASN A 16 20.30 25.12 -3.15
C ASN A 16 19.98 24.40 -4.47
N GLN A 17 18.71 24.03 -4.69
CA GLN A 17 18.27 23.43 -5.95
C GLN A 17 18.30 24.46 -7.09
N ASP A 18 17.79 25.67 -6.87
CA ASP A 18 17.79 26.75 -7.86
C ASP A 18 19.21 27.16 -8.26
N THR A 19 20.14 27.22 -7.30
CA THR A 19 21.57 27.51 -7.57
C THR A 19 22.20 26.41 -8.44
N LYS A 20 21.88 25.14 -8.18
CA LYS A 20 22.35 24.01 -9.01
C LYS A 20 21.74 24.00 -10.41
N LEU A 21 20.56 24.60 -10.57
CA LEU A 21 19.83 24.75 -11.83
C LEU A 21 20.06 26.11 -12.49
N GLY A 22 21.03 26.90 -12.03
CA GLY A 22 21.39 28.18 -12.64
C GLY A 22 20.34 29.30 -12.50
N GLY A 23 19.39 29.18 -11.59
CA GLY A 23 18.30 30.16 -11.41
C GLY A 23 17.03 29.86 -12.20
N HIS A 24 17.02 28.81 -13.02
CA HIS A 24 15.86 28.47 -13.85
C HIS A 24 14.64 28.00 -13.05
N LEU A 25 14.81 27.56 -11.80
CA LEU A 25 13.69 27.10 -10.97
C LEU A 25 12.90 28.29 -10.41
N SER A 26 13.56 29.38 -10.03
CA SER A 26 12.88 30.59 -9.54
C SER A 26 12.20 31.37 -10.68
N GLU A 27 12.83 31.39 -11.85
CA GLU A 27 12.28 31.94 -13.10
C GLU A 27 11.01 31.20 -13.53
N ALA A 28 11.07 29.88 -13.74
CA ALA A 28 9.90 29.06 -14.08
C ALA A 28 8.78 29.18 -13.05
N SER A 29 9.13 29.21 -11.75
CA SER A 29 8.14 29.40 -10.69
C SER A 29 7.46 30.77 -10.74
N SER A 30 8.13 31.80 -11.26
CA SER A 30 7.53 33.12 -11.44
C SER A 30 6.70 33.24 -12.72
N GLU A 31 7.09 32.52 -13.78
CA GLU A 31 6.33 32.46 -15.03
C GLU A 31 5.03 31.66 -14.89
N GLU A 32 5.07 30.55 -14.15
CA GLU A 32 3.90 29.70 -13.91
C GLU A 32 3.04 30.14 -12.70
N ASP A 33 3.32 31.31 -12.11
CA ASP A 33 2.65 31.81 -10.88
C ASP A 33 2.57 30.73 -9.77
N PHE A 34 3.62 29.92 -9.65
CA PHE A 34 3.67 28.81 -8.72
C PHE A 34 3.96 29.32 -7.30
N THR A 35 2.95 29.29 -6.45
CA THR A 35 3.00 29.83 -5.08
C THR A 35 3.00 28.73 -4.00
N GLY A 36 2.84 27.47 -4.42
CA GLY A 36 2.77 26.29 -3.55
C GLY A 36 1.40 26.13 -2.87
N LYS A 37 0.33 26.64 -3.49
CA LYS A 37 -1.04 26.36 -3.03
C LYS A 37 -1.37 24.87 -3.24
N PRO A 38 -2.24 24.27 -2.41
CA PRO A 38 -2.68 22.89 -2.61
C PRO A 38 -3.19 22.67 -4.04
N GLY A 39 -2.67 21.64 -4.72
CA GLY A 39 -3.05 21.30 -6.10
C GLY A 39 -2.21 21.97 -7.21
N GLN A 40 -1.37 22.96 -6.89
CA GLN A 40 -0.37 23.44 -7.86
C GLN A 40 0.81 22.45 -7.94
N SER A 41 1.28 22.17 -9.15
CA SER A 41 2.54 21.47 -9.41
C SER A 41 3.27 22.13 -10.59
N MET A 42 4.61 22.07 -10.59
CA MET A 42 5.47 22.57 -11.66
C MET A 42 6.48 21.49 -12.02
N VAL A 43 6.63 21.18 -13.30
CA VAL A 43 7.54 20.15 -13.80
C VAL A 43 8.58 20.79 -14.71
N LEU A 44 9.79 20.98 -14.18
CA LEU A 44 10.91 21.53 -14.95
C LEU A 44 11.75 20.39 -15.55
N ARG A 45 11.81 20.32 -16.89
CA ARG A 45 12.72 19.42 -17.60
C ARG A 45 14.04 20.14 -17.85
N VAL A 46 15.10 19.67 -17.21
CA VAL A 46 16.47 20.20 -17.38
C VAL A 46 17.35 19.16 -18.07
N PRO A 47 18.23 19.57 -19.00
CA PRO A 47 19.25 18.69 -19.56
C PRO A 47 20.15 18.20 -18.42
N ALA A 48 20.48 16.91 -18.42
CA ALA A 48 21.27 16.32 -17.35
C ALA A 48 22.62 17.05 -17.23
N PRO A 49 22.99 17.56 -16.04
CA PRO A 49 24.33 18.12 -15.86
C PRO A 49 25.36 17.00 -16.06
N GLU A 50 26.45 17.30 -16.77
CA GLU A 50 27.61 16.40 -16.85
C GLU A 50 28.11 16.13 -15.42
N MET A 51 27.84 14.92 -14.90
CA MET A 51 28.22 14.54 -13.55
C MET A 51 29.73 14.37 -13.45
N ASN A 52 30.40 15.35 -12.85
CA ASN A 52 31.81 15.26 -12.51
C ASN A 52 32.03 14.15 -11.46
N GLN A 53 32.99 13.22 -11.71
CA GLN A 53 33.16 11.97 -10.96
C GLN A 53 33.39 12.16 -9.44
N ASN A 54 33.87 13.34 -9.02
CA ASN A 54 34.07 13.69 -7.62
C ASN A 54 32.75 13.91 -6.83
N LEU A 55 31.64 14.24 -7.50
CA LEU A 55 30.33 14.39 -6.85
C LEU A 55 29.71 13.03 -6.45
N ILE A 56 30.05 11.98 -7.20
CA ILE A 56 29.56 10.60 -6.97
C ILE A 56 30.09 10.03 -5.65
N LEU A 57 31.33 10.38 -5.30
CA LEU A 57 31.99 9.98 -4.05
C LEU A 57 31.39 10.66 -2.81
N LEU A 58 31.06 11.97 -2.90
CA LEU A 58 30.36 12.70 -1.83
C LEU A 58 28.91 12.22 -1.65
N GLN A 59 28.23 11.85 -2.74
CA GLN A 59 26.89 11.26 -2.67
C GLN A 59 26.91 9.89 -1.98
N ARG A 60 27.94 9.06 -2.21
CA ARG A 60 28.15 7.79 -1.48
C ARG A 60 28.48 8.00 0.01
N LEU A 61 29.19 9.06 0.37
CA LEU A 61 29.50 9.38 1.78
C LEU A 61 28.25 9.88 2.55
N LEU A 62 27.42 10.72 1.91
CA LEU A 62 26.12 11.15 2.46
C LEU A 62 25.12 9.99 2.57
N LEU A 63 25.11 9.06 1.60
CA LEU A 63 24.34 7.81 1.70
C LEU A 63 24.75 6.95 2.90
N GLY A 64 26.03 7.01 3.32
CA GLY A 64 26.54 6.34 4.53
C GLY A 64 26.01 6.91 5.85
N LEU A 65 25.79 8.22 5.94
CA LEU A 65 25.17 8.86 7.12
C LEU A 65 23.64 8.73 7.13
N CYS A 66 23.02 8.55 5.96
CA CYS A 66 21.60 8.24 5.84
C CYS A 66 21.22 6.82 6.30
N TRP A 67 22.17 5.89 6.45
CA TRP A 67 21.88 4.50 6.84
C TRP A 67 21.12 4.36 8.17
N GLY A 68 21.30 5.28 9.11
CA GLY A 68 20.54 5.29 10.37
C GLY A 68 19.05 5.59 10.18
N HIS A 69 18.74 6.67 9.45
CA HIS A 69 17.35 7.07 9.14
C HIS A 69 16.69 6.12 8.13
N MET A 70 17.44 5.61 7.16
CA MET A 70 16.94 4.72 6.11
C MET A 70 16.42 3.39 6.68
N LYS A 71 16.97 2.89 7.81
CA LYS A 71 16.47 1.67 8.47
C LYS A 71 15.08 1.85 9.08
N ILE A 72 14.78 3.02 9.66
CA ILE A 72 13.45 3.32 10.23
C ILE A 72 12.46 3.54 9.08
N THR A 73 12.87 4.27 8.04
CA THR A 73 12.06 4.50 6.84
C THR A 73 11.73 3.19 6.12
N ASN A 74 12.68 2.28 5.96
CA ASN A 74 12.46 1.00 5.27
C ASN A 74 11.45 0.10 5.98
N LYS A 75 11.41 0.08 7.32
CA LYS A 75 10.38 -0.70 8.04
C LYS A 75 8.97 -0.16 7.78
N LYS A 76 8.81 1.16 7.82
CA LYS A 76 7.52 1.81 7.54
C LYS A 76 7.12 1.68 6.07
N LEU A 77 8.09 1.75 5.18
CA LEU A 77 7.88 1.60 3.74
C LEU A 77 7.41 0.17 3.42
N LYS A 78 8.08 -0.85 3.96
CA LYS A 78 7.64 -2.24 3.80
C LYS A 78 6.22 -2.46 4.34
N TYR A 79 5.92 -1.93 5.54
CA TYR A 79 4.56 -2.00 6.07
C TYR A 79 3.53 -1.33 5.14
N ALA A 80 3.86 -0.16 4.58
CA ALA A 80 2.97 0.52 3.64
C ALA A 80 2.80 -0.27 2.33
N GLU A 81 3.83 -0.93 1.83
CA GLU A 81 3.77 -1.84 0.68
C GLU A 81 2.84 -3.02 0.96
N ASP A 82 3.03 -3.70 2.10
CA ASP A 82 2.20 -4.84 2.51
C ASP A 82 0.72 -4.42 2.62
N VAL A 83 0.42 -3.30 3.29
CA VAL A 83 -0.95 -2.78 3.42
C VAL A 83 -1.52 -2.37 2.06
N SER A 84 -0.73 -1.72 1.20
CA SER A 84 -1.20 -1.28 -0.11
C SER A 84 -1.53 -2.48 -1.01
N SER A 85 -0.70 -3.52 -0.98
CA SER A 85 -0.96 -4.76 -1.72
C SER A 85 -2.24 -5.44 -1.26
N ALA A 86 -2.51 -5.49 0.05
CA ALA A 86 -3.75 -6.04 0.60
C ALA A 86 -4.98 -5.25 0.13
N VAL A 87 -4.91 -3.91 0.14
CA VAL A 87 -6.00 -3.04 -0.34
C VAL A 87 -6.23 -3.18 -1.84
N ILE A 88 -5.16 -3.35 -2.63
CA ILE A 88 -5.29 -3.60 -4.08
C ILE A 88 -5.98 -4.93 -4.32
N PHE A 89 -5.53 -5.99 -3.64
CA PHE A 89 -6.12 -7.32 -3.75
C PHE A 89 -7.61 -7.32 -3.36
N GLU A 90 -7.98 -6.65 -2.27
CA GLU A 90 -9.39 -6.48 -1.87
C GLU A 90 -10.21 -5.77 -2.96
N LYS A 91 -9.66 -4.72 -3.58
CA LYS A 91 -10.31 -4.03 -4.69
C LYS A 91 -10.46 -4.91 -5.93
N GLU A 92 -9.50 -5.77 -6.21
CA GLU A 92 -9.59 -6.73 -7.32
C GLU A 92 -10.74 -7.71 -7.09
N LEU A 93 -10.92 -8.19 -5.86
CA LEU A 93 -12.06 -9.02 -5.50
C LEU A 93 -13.37 -8.25 -5.64
N LEU A 94 -13.49 -7.07 -5.05
CA LEU A 94 -14.74 -6.28 -5.08
C LEU A 94 -15.11 -5.78 -6.49
N ASN A 95 -14.13 -5.49 -7.34
CA ASN A 95 -14.38 -5.08 -8.72
C ASN A 95 -14.70 -6.27 -9.63
N SER A 96 -14.49 -7.51 -9.18
CA SER A 96 -14.81 -8.70 -9.95
C SER A 96 -16.34 -8.90 -9.98
N PRO A 97 -16.94 -9.10 -11.16
CA PRO A 97 -18.38 -9.31 -11.24
C PRO A 97 -18.79 -10.64 -10.59
N ALA A 98 -20.02 -10.73 -10.10
CA ALA A 98 -20.52 -11.88 -9.34
C ALA A 98 -20.52 -13.22 -10.09
N ASN A 99 -20.44 -13.20 -11.42
CA ASN A 99 -20.29 -14.40 -12.25
C ASN A 99 -18.85 -14.94 -12.27
N VAL A 100 -17.85 -14.09 -11.95
CA VAL A 100 -16.43 -14.46 -11.86
C VAL A 100 -16.07 -14.78 -10.41
N LEU A 101 -16.40 -13.88 -9.49
CA LEU A 101 -16.16 -14.08 -8.06
C LEU A 101 -17.34 -14.79 -7.40
N THR A 102 -17.39 -16.10 -7.58
CA THR A 102 -18.37 -16.95 -6.88
C THR A 102 -17.89 -17.31 -5.47
N PRO A 103 -18.77 -17.78 -4.56
CA PRO A 103 -18.36 -18.24 -3.23
C PRO A 103 -17.26 -19.32 -3.25
N ALA A 104 -17.25 -20.16 -4.29
CA ALA A 104 -16.22 -21.18 -4.48
C ALA A 104 -14.85 -20.57 -4.81
N VAL A 105 -14.82 -19.58 -5.73
CA VAL A 105 -13.60 -18.86 -6.12
C VAL A 105 -13.06 -18.06 -4.93
N LEU A 106 -13.93 -17.38 -4.18
CA LEU A 106 -13.52 -16.65 -2.99
C LEU A 106 -12.90 -17.57 -1.93
N ALA A 107 -13.46 -18.78 -1.75
CA ALA A 107 -12.90 -19.79 -0.84
C ALA A 107 -11.55 -20.33 -1.34
N GLU A 108 -11.37 -20.46 -2.66
CA GLU A 108 -10.10 -20.82 -3.28
C GLU A 108 -9.03 -19.75 -3.02
N GLU A 109 -9.34 -18.47 -3.20
CA GLU A 109 -8.43 -17.36 -2.91
C GLU A 109 -8.01 -17.33 -1.43
N ALA A 110 -8.95 -17.53 -0.51
CA ALA A 110 -8.64 -17.66 0.91
C ALA A 110 -7.71 -18.86 1.21
N THR A 111 -7.89 -19.95 0.48
CA THR A 111 -7.01 -21.14 0.60
C THR A 111 -5.62 -20.87 0.02
N LYS A 112 -5.52 -20.13 -1.09
CA LYS A 112 -4.24 -19.69 -1.67
C LYS A 112 -3.45 -18.83 -0.68
N ILE A 113 -4.10 -17.88 -0.02
CA ILE A 113 -3.46 -17.03 1.02
C ILE A 113 -2.89 -17.90 2.14
N ALA A 114 -3.70 -18.82 2.68
CA ALA A 114 -3.24 -19.73 3.74
C ALA A 114 -2.10 -20.65 3.27
N SER A 115 -2.09 -21.08 2.02
CA SER A 115 -1.00 -21.90 1.47
C SER A 115 0.31 -21.12 1.27
N THR A 116 0.21 -19.83 0.92
CA THR A 116 1.37 -18.94 0.71
C THR A 116 2.06 -18.63 2.03
N TYR A 117 1.28 -18.48 3.10
CA TYR A 117 1.73 -18.13 4.45
C TYR A 117 1.38 -19.23 5.46
N ASN A 118 1.73 -20.47 5.13
CA ASN A 118 1.37 -21.67 5.90
C ASN A 118 2.02 -21.75 7.30
N ASP A 119 2.99 -20.87 7.57
CA ASP A 119 3.67 -20.73 8.85
C ASP A 119 2.84 -19.98 9.89
N VAL A 120 1.94 -19.09 9.44
CA VAL A 120 1.14 -18.23 10.31
C VAL A 120 -0.35 -18.26 10.03
N PHE A 121 -0.79 -18.71 8.85
CA PHE A 121 -2.20 -18.81 8.48
C PHE A 121 -2.66 -20.26 8.34
N SER A 122 -3.89 -20.51 8.80
CA SER A 122 -4.62 -21.75 8.53
C SER A 122 -6.01 -21.41 7.99
N SER A 123 -6.42 -22.05 6.88
CA SER A 123 -7.77 -21.93 6.34
C SER A 123 -8.59 -23.19 6.63
N THR A 124 -9.88 -23.00 6.92
CA THR A 124 -10.88 -24.06 7.00
C THR A 124 -12.09 -23.62 6.21
N ILE A 125 -12.39 -24.33 5.13
CA ILE A 125 -13.55 -24.08 4.29
C ILE A 125 -14.63 -25.09 4.66
N LEU A 126 -15.81 -24.60 5.02
CA LEU A 126 -16.97 -25.44 5.34
C LEU A 126 -17.98 -25.37 4.20
N ASN A 127 -18.41 -26.55 3.76
CA ASN A 127 -19.44 -26.69 2.74
C ASN A 127 -20.85 -26.66 3.36
N ALA A 128 -21.87 -26.49 2.52
CA ALA A 128 -23.27 -26.47 2.94
C ALA A 128 -23.68 -27.62 3.88
N LYS A 129 -23.17 -28.85 3.64
CA LYS A 129 -23.43 -30.01 4.50
C LYS A 129 -22.86 -29.84 5.91
N GLN A 130 -21.62 -29.39 6.01
CA GLN A 130 -20.95 -29.13 7.29
C GLN A 130 -21.62 -27.96 8.03
N CYS A 131 -22.01 -26.91 7.30
CA CYS A 131 -22.79 -25.80 7.88
C CYS A 131 -24.16 -26.28 8.41
N LYS A 132 -24.78 -27.28 7.77
CA LYS A 132 -26.05 -27.87 8.23
C LYS A 132 -25.85 -28.68 9.51
N GLU A 133 -24.78 -29.45 9.61
CA GLU A 133 -24.40 -30.19 10.82
C GLU A 133 -24.11 -29.25 12.00
N LEU A 134 -23.48 -28.11 11.72
CA LEU A 134 -23.23 -27.03 12.68
C LEU A 134 -24.48 -26.18 13.01
N LYS A 135 -25.66 -26.55 12.49
CA LYS A 135 -26.95 -25.86 12.71
C LYS A 135 -26.94 -24.39 12.30
N MET A 136 -26.18 -24.01 11.27
CA MET A 136 -26.13 -22.65 10.71
C MET A 136 -27.36 -22.34 9.83
N GLY A 137 -28.56 -22.48 10.39
CA GLY A 137 -29.83 -22.38 9.67
C GLY A 137 -30.06 -21.02 9.00
N SER A 138 -29.71 -19.92 9.69
CA SER A 138 -29.86 -18.57 9.13
C SER A 138 -28.96 -18.31 7.92
N TYR A 139 -27.73 -18.83 7.95
CA TYR A 139 -26.80 -18.73 6.82
C TYR A 139 -27.28 -19.54 5.61
N LEU A 140 -27.67 -20.81 5.84
CA LEU A 140 -28.19 -21.67 4.78
C LEU A 140 -29.53 -21.17 4.21
N GLY A 141 -30.34 -20.47 5.01
CA GLY A 141 -31.58 -19.86 4.56
C GLY A 141 -31.36 -18.77 3.51
N VAL A 142 -30.34 -17.92 3.70
CA VAL A 142 -29.96 -16.89 2.71
C VAL A 142 -29.35 -17.55 1.48
N ALA A 143 -28.43 -18.50 1.67
CA ALA A 143 -27.75 -19.18 0.57
C ALA A 143 -28.68 -20.03 -0.30
N ALA A 144 -29.84 -20.47 0.21
CA ALA A 144 -30.80 -21.27 -0.54
C ALA A 144 -31.39 -20.54 -1.77
N ALA A 145 -31.30 -19.22 -1.83
CA ALA A 145 -31.74 -18.42 -2.97
C ALA A 145 -30.70 -18.32 -4.11
N SER A 146 -29.47 -18.80 -3.90
CA SER A 146 -28.38 -18.74 -4.88
C SER A 146 -28.20 -20.08 -5.60
N GLU A 147 -27.91 -20.02 -6.90
CA GLU A 147 -27.51 -21.21 -7.68
C GLU A 147 -26.07 -21.66 -7.34
N ASN A 148 -25.25 -20.76 -6.79
CA ASN A 148 -23.89 -21.06 -6.39
C ASN A 148 -23.85 -21.63 -4.95
N PRO A 149 -23.23 -22.81 -4.73
CA PRO A 149 -23.15 -23.40 -3.40
C PRO A 149 -22.43 -22.49 -2.38
N PRO A 150 -22.96 -22.36 -1.15
CA PRO A 150 -22.32 -21.56 -0.12
C PRO A 150 -21.04 -22.22 0.40
N HIS A 151 -20.02 -21.39 0.58
CA HIS A 151 -18.76 -21.76 1.23
C HIS A 151 -18.52 -20.82 2.41
N PHE A 152 -18.33 -21.38 3.60
CA PHE A 152 -17.99 -20.62 4.78
C PHE A 152 -16.48 -20.65 4.98
N ILE A 153 -15.86 -19.48 4.95
CA ILE A 153 -14.41 -19.31 5.00
C ILE A 153 -14.00 -18.97 6.44
N HIS A 154 -13.22 -19.83 7.07
CA HIS A 154 -12.58 -19.55 8.35
C HIS A 154 -11.08 -19.47 8.16
N LEU A 155 -10.55 -18.24 8.17
CA LEU A 155 -9.11 -17.97 8.11
C LEU A 155 -8.61 -17.60 9.51
N CYS A 156 -7.61 -18.31 10.01
CA CYS A 156 -7.05 -18.09 11.34
C CYS A 156 -5.57 -17.70 11.23
N TYR A 157 -5.24 -16.54 11.77
CA TYR A 157 -3.86 -16.07 11.93
C TYR A 157 -3.33 -16.43 13.33
N LYS A 158 -2.18 -17.10 13.39
CA LYS A 158 -1.48 -17.43 14.62
C LYS A 158 -0.01 -17.02 14.50
N PRO A 159 0.46 -16.05 15.30
CA PRO A 159 1.88 -15.70 15.26
C PRO A 159 2.73 -16.88 15.75
N PRO A 160 3.88 -17.14 15.12
CA PRO A 160 4.70 -18.33 15.40
C PRO A 160 5.43 -18.22 16.74
N SER A 161 5.59 -17.00 17.28
CA SER A 161 6.17 -16.77 18.60
C SER A 161 5.60 -15.51 19.24
N GLY A 162 5.06 -15.64 20.45
CA GLY A 162 4.52 -14.54 21.26
C GLY A 162 3.33 -15.00 22.13
N PRO A 163 3.10 -14.38 23.29
CA PRO A 163 1.92 -14.69 24.09
C PRO A 163 0.66 -14.25 23.34
N ASN A 164 -0.31 -15.16 23.20
CA ASN A 164 -1.66 -14.83 22.71
C ASN A 164 -2.36 -13.91 23.71
N LYS A 165 -2.07 -12.61 23.65
CA LYS A 165 -2.61 -11.60 24.56
C LYS A 165 -4.07 -11.24 24.25
N ALA A 166 -4.52 -11.42 23.01
CA ALA A 166 -5.89 -11.14 22.60
C ALA A 166 -6.30 -12.07 21.45
N MET A 167 -7.48 -12.67 21.56
CA MET A 167 -8.15 -13.33 20.43
C MET A 167 -9.10 -12.33 19.79
N LEU A 168 -8.89 -12.06 18.50
CA LEU A 168 -9.73 -11.16 17.71
C LEU A 168 -10.43 -12.00 16.64
N SER A 169 -11.72 -11.73 16.43
CA SER A 169 -12.48 -12.26 15.30
C SER A 169 -13.05 -11.10 14.49
N SER A 170 -12.92 -11.19 13.18
CA SER A 170 -13.57 -10.29 12.22
C SER A 170 -14.45 -11.14 11.34
N VAL A 171 -15.71 -10.73 11.16
CA VAL A 171 -16.69 -11.48 10.40
C VAL A 171 -17.16 -10.59 9.26
N PHE A 172 -17.00 -11.09 8.04
CA PHE A 172 -17.50 -10.47 6.83
C PHE A 172 -18.55 -11.40 6.23
N THR A 173 -19.73 -10.86 5.94
CA THR A 173 -20.81 -11.57 5.27
C THR A 173 -21.19 -10.78 4.04
N GLU A 174 -20.90 -11.33 2.86
CA GLU A 174 -21.55 -10.88 1.63
C GLU A 174 -22.79 -11.74 1.39
N ALA A 175 -23.89 -11.09 1.03
CA ALA A 175 -25.18 -11.69 0.71
C ALA A 175 -25.41 -11.67 -0.80
#